data_AF-A0A3D4DLN0-F1
#
_entry.id   AF-A0A3D4DLN0-F1
#
_cell.length_a   1.000
_cell.length_b   1.000
_cell.length_c   1.000
_cell.angle_alpha   90.00
_cell.angle_beta   90.00
_cell.angle_gamma   90.00
#
_symmetry.space_group_name_H-M   'P 1'
#
loop_
_entity.id
_entity.type
_entity.pdbx_description
1 polymer ?
#
loop_
_entity_poly.entity_id
_entity_poly.type
_entity_poly.pdbx_seq_one_letter_code
_entity_poly.pdbx_strand_id
1 'polypeptide(L)'
;MSVSGIRKTATKAAGVVLFMGAMAWAAVPAYNFFCKVTGYGGTTNAAETGSDVVLDKTIKIRFDASLERDMPWVFEPMQKDMVLKIGETGLAFYEAYNPTDRPVAGTASYNVAPYSAGAFFTKIDCFCFEEQVLQPGERLTMPVTFYVDPEIVDDDEAKFAKAITLSYTFHETPLPEDMAALETGNGAADVEAN
;
A
#
# COMPACT_ATOMS: atom_id res chain seq x y z
N MET A 1 63.58 -26.66 -2.69
CA MET A 1 62.59 -26.83 -1.61
C MET A 1 61.35 -27.52 -2.17
N SER A 2 61.23 -28.84 -1.99
CA SER A 2 60.07 -29.62 -2.44
C SER A 2 58.89 -29.34 -1.50
N VAL A 3 57.98 -28.47 -1.95
CA VAL A 3 56.70 -28.29 -1.25
C VAL A 3 55.95 -29.63 -1.33
N SER A 4 55.89 -30.33 -0.20
CA SER A 4 55.14 -31.58 0.01
C SER A 4 53.78 -31.51 -0.69
N GLY A 5 53.37 -32.58 -1.38
CA GLY A 5 52.12 -32.63 -2.15
C GLY A 5 50.91 -32.16 -1.35
N ILE A 6 50.91 -32.41 -0.04
CA ILE A 6 49.89 -31.96 0.91
C ILE A 6 49.85 -30.42 1.01
N ARG A 7 51.00 -29.75 1.10
CA ARG A 7 51.07 -28.27 1.15
C ARG A 7 50.59 -27.65 -0.16
N LYS A 8 50.90 -28.25 -1.32
CA LYS A 8 50.39 -27.77 -2.62
C LYS A 8 48.87 -27.90 -2.73
N THR A 9 48.31 -29.01 -2.27
CA THR A 9 46.85 -29.22 -2.25
C THR A 9 46.17 -28.26 -1.28
N ALA A 10 46.75 -28.04 -0.09
CA ALA A 10 46.22 -27.10 0.91
C ALA A 10 46.22 -25.65 0.40
N THR A 11 47.30 -25.19 -0.26
CA THR A 11 47.34 -23.83 -0.82
C THR A 11 46.33 -23.65 -1.95
N LYS A 12 46.12 -24.68 -2.79
CA LYS A 12 45.09 -24.65 -3.84
C LYS A 12 43.68 -24.60 -3.25
N ALA A 13 43.39 -25.42 -2.24
CA ALA A 13 42.09 -25.43 -1.57
C ALA A 13 41.80 -24.07 -0.90
N ALA A 14 42.78 -23.50 -0.19
CA ALA A 14 42.66 -22.17 0.40
C ALA A 14 42.44 -21.08 -0.67
N GLY A 15 43.12 -21.17 -1.81
CA GLY A 15 42.91 -20.26 -2.93
C GLY A 15 41.48 -20.32 -3.50
N VAL A 16 40.92 -21.52 -3.63
CA VAL A 16 39.52 -21.70 -4.08
C VAL A 16 38.54 -21.09 -3.08
N VAL A 17 38.74 -21.31 -1.78
CA VAL A 17 37.86 -20.75 -0.73
C VAL A 17 37.89 -19.22 -0.75
N LEU A 18 39.07 -18.61 -0.83
CA LEU A 18 39.20 -17.16 -0.91
C LEU A 18 38.57 -16.59 -2.18
N PHE A 19 38.72 -17.28 -3.32
CA PHE A 19 38.13 -16.87 -4.58
C PHE A 19 36.59 -16.91 -4.54
N MET A 20 36.01 -18.01 -4.03
CA MET A 20 34.56 -18.13 -3.88
C MET A 20 34.01 -17.09 -2.88
N GLY A 21 34.74 -16.83 -1.79
CA GLY A 21 34.37 -15.79 -0.83
C GLY A 21 34.39 -14.38 -1.43
N ALA A 22 35.43 -14.05 -2.22
CA ALA A 22 35.52 -12.78 -2.91
C ALA A 22 34.40 -12.59 -3.94
N MET A 23 34.05 -13.65 -4.69
CA MET A 23 32.92 -13.61 -5.62
C MET A 23 31.57 -13.40 -4.93
N ALA A 24 31.32 -14.09 -3.81
CA ALA A 24 30.08 -13.93 -3.06
C ALA A 24 29.93 -12.50 -2.51
N TRP A 25 31.02 -11.92 -2.01
CA TRP A 25 31.03 -10.53 -1.53
C TRP A 25 30.84 -9.52 -2.66
N ALA A 26 31.44 -9.75 -3.83
CA ALA A 26 31.33 -8.86 -4.99
C ALA A 26 29.98 -8.98 -5.74
N ALA A 27 29.26 -10.09 -5.59
CA ALA A 27 28.01 -10.33 -6.29
C ALA A 27 26.92 -9.29 -5.93
N VAL A 28 26.80 -8.91 -4.66
CA VAL A 28 25.80 -7.93 -4.20
C VAL A 28 26.02 -6.53 -4.80
N PRO A 29 27.19 -5.87 -4.67
CA PRO A 29 27.40 -4.56 -5.27
C PRO A 29 27.39 -4.59 -6.81
N ALA A 30 27.86 -5.67 -7.43
CA ALA A 30 27.78 -5.84 -8.88
C ALA A 30 26.33 -5.95 -9.36
N TYR A 31 25.50 -6.72 -8.64
CA TYR A 31 24.06 -6.82 -8.91
C TYR A 31 23.36 -5.48 -8.70
N ASN A 32 23.67 -4.76 -7.61
CA ASN A 32 23.11 -3.43 -7.35
C ASN A 32 23.49 -2.42 -8.44
N PHE A 33 24.74 -2.42 -8.90
CA PHE A 33 25.17 -1.56 -10.00
C PHE A 33 24.48 -1.93 -11.32
N PHE A 34 24.36 -3.23 -11.61
CA PHE A 34 23.63 -3.72 -12.78
C PHE A 34 22.16 -3.31 -12.74
N CYS A 35 21.46 -3.55 -11.62
CA CYS A 35 20.06 -3.17 -11.41
C CYS A 35 19.88 -1.65 -11.52
N LYS A 36 20.83 -0.85 -11.04
CA LYS A 36 20.78 0.62 -11.15
C LYS A 36 20.96 1.13 -12.58
N VAL A 37 21.80 0.50 -13.39
CA VAL A 37 22.07 0.93 -14.78
C VAL A 37 21.02 0.39 -15.74
N THR A 38 20.47 -0.80 -15.47
CA THR A 38 19.55 -1.48 -16.39
C THR A 38 18.08 -1.44 -15.95
N GLY A 39 17.79 -1.03 -14.71
CA GLY A 39 16.43 -1.06 -14.15
C GLY A 39 15.91 -2.47 -13.85
N TYR A 40 16.77 -3.49 -13.90
CA TYR A 40 16.37 -4.90 -13.76
C TYR A 40 15.85 -5.19 -12.35
N GLY A 41 14.58 -5.61 -12.24
CA GLY A 41 13.95 -5.99 -10.96
C GLY A 41 13.20 -4.87 -10.22
N GLY A 42 12.94 -3.72 -10.86
CA GLY A 42 12.04 -2.69 -10.31
C GLY A 42 12.53 -2.09 -8.99
N THR A 43 13.85 -1.96 -8.80
CA THR A 43 14.42 -1.28 -7.64
C THR A 43 14.07 0.20 -7.74
N THR A 44 12.94 0.56 -7.16
CA THR A 44 12.50 1.93 -6.95
C THR A 44 13.60 2.68 -6.21
N ASN A 45 14.04 3.83 -6.73
CA ASN A 45 14.66 4.82 -5.86
C ASN A 45 13.65 5.05 -4.73
N ALA A 46 14.06 4.89 -3.47
CA ALA A 46 13.25 5.33 -2.36
C ALA A 46 13.03 6.84 -2.53
N ALA A 47 11.89 7.22 -3.10
CA ALA A 47 11.52 8.60 -3.30
C ALA A 47 10.74 9.04 -2.06
N GLU A 48 11.38 9.82 -1.19
CA GLU A 48 10.76 10.50 -0.04
C GLU A 48 9.78 11.62 -0.48
N THR A 49 9.70 11.91 -1.78
CA THR A 49 8.91 12.99 -2.37
C THR A 49 8.27 12.52 -3.66
N GLY A 50 7.07 13.05 -3.95
CA GLY A 50 6.34 12.77 -5.19
C GLY A 50 7.17 13.05 -6.44
N SER A 51 6.70 12.54 -7.58
CA SER A 51 7.40 12.64 -8.87
C SER A 51 7.84 14.09 -9.19
N ASP A 52 9.14 14.29 -9.42
CA ASP A 52 9.69 15.55 -9.96
C ASP A 52 9.22 15.84 -11.40
N VAL A 53 8.58 14.85 -12.06
CA VAL A 53 8.13 14.92 -13.44
C VAL A 53 6.61 14.84 -13.49
N VAL A 54 5.98 15.98 -13.81
CA VAL A 54 4.56 16.06 -14.15
C VAL A 54 4.43 16.12 -15.66
N LEU A 55 3.80 15.10 -16.24
CA LEU A 55 3.52 15.05 -17.68
C LEU A 55 2.26 15.88 -17.97
N ASP A 56 2.19 16.53 -19.14
CA ASP A 56 0.97 17.21 -19.60
C ASP A 56 -0.16 16.25 -20.02
N LYS A 57 0.05 14.94 -19.88
CA LYS A 57 -0.99 13.93 -20.05
C LYS A 57 -1.86 13.88 -18.80
N THR A 58 -3.16 14.03 -18.98
CA THR A 58 -4.15 13.89 -17.92
C THR A 58 -4.73 12.50 -17.89
N ILE A 59 -5.02 12.00 -16.69
CA ILE A 59 -5.71 10.72 -16.47
C ILE A 59 -6.95 10.95 -15.61
N LYS A 60 -8.01 10.19 -15.91
CA LYS A 60 -9.26 10.26 -15.17
C LYS A 60 -9.26 9.22 -14.05
N ILE A 61 -9.38 9.65 -12.81
CA ILE A 61 -9.58 8.76 -11.68
C ILE A 61 -11.07 8.69 -11.37
N ARG A 62 -11.57 7.49 -11.17
CA ARG A 62 -12.93 7.22 -10.71
C ARG A 62 -12.85 6.67 -9.30
N PHE A 63 -13.68 7.19 -8.41
CA PHE A 63 -13.77 6.72 -7.05
C PHE A 63 -15.04 5.91 -6.90
N ASP A 64 -14.87 4.71 -6.38
CA ASP A 64 -15.93 3.77 -6.16
C ASP A 64 -15.90 3.33 -4.69
N ALA A 65 -17.07 3.30 -4.10
CA ALA A 65 -17.29 2.98 -2.70
C ALA A 65 -18.32 1.87 -2.64
N SER A 66 -17.90 0.73 -2.11
CA SER A 66 -18.72 -0.46 -1.94
C SER A 66 -18.72 -0.87 -0.47
N LEU A 67 -19.78 -1.55 -0.08
CA LEU A 67 -19.96 -2.10 1.26
C LEU A 67 -20.25 -3.58 1.14
N GLU A 68 -19.75 -4.37 2.08
CA GLU A 68 -20.20 -5.75 2.23
C GLU A 68 -21.69 -5.81 2.56
N ARG A 69 -22.35 -6.91 2.17
CA ARG A 69 -23.81 -7.08 2.23
C ARG A 69 -24.41 -6.81 3.61
N ASP A 70 -23.69 -7.16 4.66
CA ASP A 70 -24.16 -7.09 6.05
C ASP A 70 -23.58 -5.87 6.78
N MET A 71 -22.81 -5.01 6.10
CA MET A 71 -22.22 -3.82 6.72
C MET A 71 -23.26 -2.72 6.91
N PRO A 72 -23.51 -2.27 8.16
CA PRO A 72 -24.60 -1.33 8.44
C PRO A 72 -24.22 0.14 8.18
N TRP A 73 -22.99 0.42 7.76
CA TRP A 73 -22.52 1.78 7.47
C TRP A 73 -23.09 2.33 6.18
N VAL A 74 -22.98 3.65 6.02
CA VAL A 74 -23.10 4.32 4.73
C VAL A 74 -21.70 4.81 4.37
N PHE A 75 -21.23 4.48 3.17
CA PHE A 75 -19.90 4.85 2.69
C PHE A 75 -20.00 5.34 1.25
N GLU A 76 -19.61 6.60 1.03
CA GLU A 76 -19.72 7.24 -0.27
C GLU A 76 -18.50 8.12 -0.56
N PRO A 77 -18.05 8.21 -1.83
CA PRO A 77 -17.00 9.14 -2.19
C PRO A 77 -17.60 10.55 -2.32
N MET A 78 -16.91 11.56 -1.82
CA MET A 78 -17.37 12.96 -1.98
C MET A 78 -17.35 13.41 -3.45
N GLN A 79 -16.53 12.75 -4.28
CA GLN A 79 -16.37 13.01 -5.70
C GLN A 79 -16.33 11.67 -6.44
N LYS A 80 -17.10 11.52 -7.52
CA LYS A 80 -17.12 10.26 -8.30
C LYS A 80 -15.96 10.15 -9.28
N ASP A 81 -15.47 11.29 -9.75
CA ASP A 81 -14.36 11.37 -10.67
C ASP A 81 -13.50 12.62 -10.45
N MET A 82 -12.21 12.48 -10.71
CA MET A 82 -11.24 13.56 -10.70
C MET A 82 -10.30 13.41 -11.89
N VAL A 83 -9.90 14.53 -12.49
CA VAL A 83 -8.90 14.54 -13.56
C VAL A 83 -7.66 15.20 -13.01
N LEU A 84 -6.53 14.50 -13.07
CA LEU A 84 -5.22 15.02 -12.67
C LEU A 84 -4.19 14.77 -13.75
N LYS A 85 -3.08 15.50 -13.70
CA LYS A 85 -1.92 15.21 -14.54
C LYS A 85 -1.16 14.00 -14.02
N ILE A 86 -0.58 13.22 -14.90
CA ILE A 86 0.29 12.10 -14.50
C ILE A 86 1.52 12.69 -13.79
N GLY A 87 1.87 12.15 -12.62
CA GLY A 87 2.90 12.67 -11.72
C GLY A 87 2.40 13.71 -10.70
N GLU A 88 1.16 14.20 -10.82
CA GLU A 88 0.54 15.11 -9.85
C GLU A 88 -0.04 14.33 -8.66
N THR A 89 0.14 14.86 -7.45
CA THR A 89 -0.49 14.31 -6.25
C THR A 89 -1.94 14.77 -6.14
N GLY A 90 -2.87 13.82 -6.18
CA GLY A 90 -4.29 14.03 -5.94
C GLY A 90 -4.67 13.78 -4.48
N LEU A 91 -5.67 14.53 -4.00
CA LEU A 91 -6.32 14.32 -2.72
C LEU A 91 -7.82 14.14 -2.94
N ALA A 92 -8.35 13.00 -2.53
CA ALA A 92 -9.79 12.72 -2.56
C ALA A 92 -10.30 12.44 -1.15
N PHE A 93 -11.59 12.66 -0.93
CA PHE A 93 -12.22 12.44 0.37
C PHE A 93 -13.35 11.43 0.24
N TYR A 94 -13.41 10.52 1.21
CA TYR A 94 -14.54 9.63 1.40
C TYR A 94 -15.26 9.96 2.70
N GLU A 95 -16.58 9.75 2.71
CA GLU A 95 -17.40 9.92 3.90
C GLU A 95 -17.92 8.56 4.35
N ALA A 96 -17.75 8.25 5.64
CA ALA A 96 -18.34 7.10 6.31
C ALA A 96 -19.29 7.56 7.41
N TYR A 97 -20.43 6.89 7.55
CA TYR A 97 -21.45 7.18 8.55
C TYR A 97 -21.98 5.90 9.17
N ASN A 98 -22.05 5.84 10.51
CA ASN A 98 -22.70 4.76 11.23
C ASN A 98 -24.13 5.16 11.65
N PRO A 99 -25.19 4.66 10.98
CA PRO A 99 -26.57 4.94 11.35
C PRO A 99 -27.10 4.09 12.53
N THR A 100 -26.29 3.19 13.08
CA THR A 100 -26.74 2.26 14.13
C THR A 100 -26.57 2.81 15.54
N ASP A 101 -27.22 2.15 16.51
CA ASP A 101 -27.13 2.48 17.93
C ASP A 101 -25.98 1.78 18.66
N ARG A 102 -25.10 1.07 17.93
CA ARG A 102 -23.93 0.36 18.47
C ARG A 102 -22.63 0.80 17.77
N PRO A 103 -21.48 0.74 18.44
CA PRO A 103 -20.20 0.86 17.77
C PRO A 103 -20.02 -0.31 16.80
N VAL A 104 -19.49 -0.02 15.63
CA VAL A 104 -19.18 -1.02 14.61
C VAL A 104 -17.73 -0.81 14.20
N ALA A 105 -16.98 -1.89 14.04
CA ALA A 105 -15.63 -1.86 13.50
C ALA A 105 -15.67 -2.27 12.03
N GLY A 106 -14.87 -1.59 11.22
CA GLY A 106 -14.78 -1.81 9.79
C GLY A 106 -13.34 -1.83 9.31
N THR A 107 -13.02 -2.78 8.45
CA THR A 107 -11.75 -2.82 7.72
C THR A 107 -12.00 -2.65 6.22
N ALA A 108 -11.21 -1.81 5.57
CA ALA A 108 -11.33 -1.54 4.14
C ALA A 108 -10.35 -2.37 3.32
N SER A 109 -10.86 -3.11 2.34
CA SER A 109 -10.07 -3.64 1.22
C SER A 109 -10.12 -2.67 0.04
N TYR A 110 -9.10 -2.68 -0.82
CA TYR A 110 -9.06 -1.80 -1.99
C TYR A 110 -8.57 -2.52 -3.23
N ASN A 111 -9.04 -2.05 -4.37
CA ASN A 111 -8.62 -2.51 -5.67
C ASN A 111 -8.51 -1.36 -6.66
N VAL A 112 -7.59 -1.50 -7.61
CA VAL A 112 -7.37 -0.53 -8.69
C VAL A 112 -7.59 -1.22 -10.03
N ALA A 113 -8.41 -0.62 -10.88
CA ALA A 113 -8.74 -1.14 -12.21
C ALA A 113 -8.48 -0.10 -13.31
N PRO A 114 -7.94 -0.48 -14.48
CA PRO A 114 -7.46 -1.82 -14.85
C PRO A 114 -6.16 -2.21 -14.12
N TYR A 115 -5.93 -3.51 -13.96
CA TYR A 115 -4.76 -4.04 -13.23
C TYR A 115 -3.43 -3.55 -13.79
N SER A 116 -3.31 -3.38 -15.12
CA SER A 116 -2.11 -2.83 -15.76
C SER A 116 -1.76 -1.42 -15.27
N ALA A 117 -2.77 -0.58 -15.00
CA ALA A 117 -2.57 0.75 -14.46
C ALA A 117 -2.41 0.76 -12.92
N GLY A 118 -2.84 -0.31 -12.24
CA GLY A 118 -2.73 -0.43 -10.78
C GLY A 118 -1.29 -0.46 -10.28
N ALA A 119 -0.36 -1.01 -11.06
CA ALA A 119 1.07 -1.04 -10.72
C ALA A 119 1.71 0.36 -10.62
N PHE A 120 1.14 1.33 -11.35
CA PHE A 120 1.61 2.71 -11.39
C PHE A 120 0.78 3.65 -10.51
N PHE A 121 -0.24 3.12 -9.82
CA PHE A 121 -1.07 3.89 -8.92
C PHE A 121 -0.52 3.75 -7.50
N THR A 122 0.22 4.75 -7.04
CA THR A 122 0.82 4.75 -5.71
C THR A 122 -0.05 5.57 -4.77
N LYS A 123 -0.59 4.88 -3.76
CA LYS A 123 -1.28 5.51 -2.65
C LYS A 123 -0.26 5.93 -1.59
N ILE A 124 -0.17 7.23 -1.31
CA ILE A 124 0.85 7.78 -0.39
C ILE A 124 0.45 7.55 1.07
N ASP A 125 -0.81 7.82 1.41
CA ASP A 125 -1.32 7.72 2.78
C ASP A 125 -2.54 6.80 2.84
N CYS A 126 -2.45 5.77 3.68
CA CYS A 126 -3.41 4.68 3.71
C CYS A 126 -3.90 4.38 5.12
N PHE A 127 -5.06 4.96 5.47
CA PHE A 127 -5.90 4.50 6.59
C PHE A 127 -6.41 3.06 6.45
N CYS A 128 -6.21 2.40 5.29
CA CYS A 128 -6.80 1.08 5.04
C CYS A 128 -6.08 -0.10 5.71
N PHE A 129 -5.17 0.18 6.63
CA PHE A 129 -4.62 -0.84 7.52
C PHE A 129 -4.97 -0.61 8.99
N GLU A 130 -5.67 0.48 9.30
CA GLU A 130 -6.16 0.72 10.65
C GLU A 130 -7.66 0.45 10.68
N GLU A 131 -8.07 -0.50 11.51
CA GLU A 131 -9.47 -0.76 11.81
C GLU A 131 -10.13 0.55 12.23
N GLN A 132 -11.20 0.93 11.52
CA GLN A 132 -11.96 2.12 11.86
C GLN A 132 -13.13 1.69 12.74
N VAL A 133 -13.26 2.31 13.92
CA VAL A 133 -14.41 2.09 14.80
C VAL A 133 -15.25 3.36 14.77
N LEU A 134 -16.48 3.26 14.29
CA LEU A 134 -17.43 4.38 14.27
C LEU A 134 -18.45 4.21 15.40
N GLN A 135 -18.57 5.23 16.24
CA GLN A 135 -19.59 5.30 17.28
C GLN A 135 -21.00 5.48 16.67
N PRO A 136 -22.05 5.21 17.45
CA PRO A 136 -23.43 5.45 17.02
C PRO A 136 -23.65 6.88 16.51
N GLY A 137 -24.13 7.03 15.28
CA GLY A 137 -24.41 8.33 14.67
C GLY A 137 -23.18 9.13 14.23
N GLU A 138 -21.96 8.58 14.36
CA GLU A 138 -20.72 9.26 14.00
C GLU A 138 -20.51 9.31 12.48
N ARG A 139 -20.01 10.46 12.00
CA ARG A 139 -19.59 10.68 10.61
C ARG A 139 -18.11 11.01 10.57
N LEU A 140 -17.37 10.30 9.73
CA LEU A 140 -15.93 10.48 9.55
C LEU A 140 -15.62 10.79 8.08
N THR A 141 -14.79 11.80 7.86
CA THR A 141 -14.23 12.11 6.54
C THR A 141 -12.80 11.61 6.46
N MET A 142 -12.54 10.69 5.53
CA MET A 142 -11.23 10.06 5.33
C MET A 142 -10.55 10.62 4.08
N PRO A 143 -9.46 11.40 4.22
CA PRO A 143 -8.64 11.82 3.09
C PRO A 143 -7.83 10.65 2.54
N VAL A 144 -7.73 10.57 1.22
CA VAL A 144 -6.86 9.63 0.50
C VAL A 144 -5.97 10.43 -0.45
N THR A 145 -4.67 10.38 -0.18
CA THR A 145 -3.63 10.98 -1.02
C THR A 145 -3.04 9.93 -1.94
N PHE A 146 -2.96 10.23 -3.23
CA PHE A 146 -2.44 9.31 -4.23
C PHE A 146 -1.76 10.07 -5.38
N TYR A 147 -0.95 9.39 -6.16
CA TYR A 147 -0.45 9.89 -7.45
C TYR A 147 -0.36 8.76 -8.46
N VAL A 148 -0.29 9.12 -9.73
CA VAL A 148 -0.02 8.18 -10.82
C VAL A 148 1.42 8.36 -11.26
N ASP A 149 2.18 7.28 -11.24
CA ASP A 149 3.59 7.29 -11.65
C ASP A 149 3.72 7.64 -13.14
N PRO A 150 4.60 8.57 -13.52
CA PRO A 150 4.90 8.89 -14.92
C PRO A 150 5.27 7.68 -15.78
N GLU A 151 5.85 6.62 -15.22
CA GLU A 151 6.23 5.41 -15.96
C GLU A 151 5.05 4.69 -16.63
N ILE A 152 3.79 5.00 -16.24
CA ILE A 152 2.59 4.47 -16.89
C ILE A 152 2.54 4.75 -18.41
N VAL A 153 3.23 5.79 -18.88
CA VAL A 153 3.25 6.16 -20.31
C VAL A 153 4.20 5.30 -21.14
N ASP A 154 5.21 4.70 -20.50
CA ASP A 154 6.22 3.88 -21.14
C ASP A 154 5.81 2.39 -21.17
N ASP A 155 4.85 1.99 -20.31
CA ASP A 155 4.29 0.65 -20.30
C ASP A 155 3.46 0.32 -21.55
N ASP A 156 3.51 -0.93 -22.00
CA ASP A 156 2.85 -1.35 -23.23
C ASP A 156 1.33 -1.48 -23.12
N GLU A 157 0.79 -1.77 -21.94
CA GLU A 157 -0.64 -1.93 -21.70
C GLU A 157 -1.25 -0.73 -20.98
N ALA A 158 -0.58 -0.22 -19.96
CA ALA A 158 -1.08 0.84 -19.08
C ALA A 158 -1.14 2.21 -19.77
N LYS A 159 -0.31 2.47 -20.78
CA LYS A 159 -0.32 3.74 -21.55
C LYS A 159 -1.66 4.04 -22.24
N PHE A 160 -2.49 3.02 -22.46
CA PHE A 160 -3.81 3.17 -23.08
C PHE A 160 -4.94 3.35 -22.06
N ALA A 161 -4.65 3.26 -20.76
CA ALA A 161 -5.64 3.46 -19.70
C ALA A 161 -6.09 4.93 -19.66
N LYS A 162 -7.31 5.20 -20.14
CA LYS A 162 -7.91 6.55 -20.09
C LYS A 162 -8.48 6.89 -18.73
N ALA A 163 -8.86 5.86 -17.97
CA ALA A 163 -9.40 6.01 -16.64
C ALA A 163 -8.91 4.90 -15.72
N ILE A 164 -8.60 5.26 -14.48
CA ILE A 164 -8.27 4.35 -13.39
C ILE A 164 -9.41 4.44 -12.38
N THR A 165 -9.92 3.30 -11.93
CA THR A 165 -10.95 3.25 -10.89
C THR A 165 -10.31 2.75 -9.61
N LEU A 166 -10.38 3.56 -8.56
CA LEU A 166 -10.02 3.20 -7.20
C LEU A 166 -11.31 2.81 -6.49
N SER A 167 -11.45 1.52 -6.22
CA SER A 167 -12.59 0.96 -5.50
C SER A 167 -12.16 0.62 -4.08
N TYR A 168 -12.95 1.07 -3.11
CA TYR A 168 -12.88 0.66 -1.71
C TYR A 168 -14.07 -0.19 -1.34
N THR A 169 -13.83 -1.30 -0.65
CA THR A 169 -14.90 -2.14 -0.07
C THR A 169 -14.68 -2.27 1.42
N PHE A 170 -15.65 -1.86 2.23
CA PHE A 170 -15.60 -2.06 3.68
C PHE A 170 -16.26 -3.38 4.09
N HIS A 171 -15.63 -4.02 5.07
CA HIS A 171 -16.04 -5.28 5.70
C HIS A 171 -16.22 -5.06 7.20
N GLU A 172 -17.26 -5.64 7.80
CA GLU A 172 -17.46 -5.59 9.25
C GLU A 172 -16.41 -6.48 9.93
N THR A 173 -15.68 -5.94 10.89
CA THR A 173 -14.74 -6.71 11.73
C THR A 173 -15.21 -6.72 13.18
N PRO A 174 -14.78 -7.71 13.98
CA PRO A 174 -15.03 -7.69 15.42
C PRO A 174 -14.46 -6.41 16.04
N LEU A 175 -15.17 -5.85 17.02
CA LEU A 175 -14.66 -4.72 17.78
C LEU A 175 -13.35 -5.13 18.50
N PRO A 176 -12.34 -4.25 18.53
CA PRO A 176 -11.13 -4.52 19.30
C PRO A 176 -11.45 -4.64 20.80
N GLU A 177 -10.69 -5.49 21.50
CA GLU A 177 -10.99 -5.94 22.87
C GLU A 177 -11.05 -4.79 23.89
N ASP A 178 -10.34 -3.71 23.64
CA ASP A 178 -10.30 -2.49 24.44
C ASP A 178 -11.62 -1.70 24.41
N MET A 179 -12.29 -1.67 23.26
CA MET A 179 -13.58 -1.00 23.09
C MET A 179 -14.76 -1.91 23.50
N ALA A 180 -14.64 -3.22 23.30
CA ALA A 180 -15.63 -4.20 23.77
C ALA A 180 -15.76 -4.24 25.31
N ALA A 181 -14.68 -3.94 26.03
CA ALA A 181 -14.67 -3.84 27.49
C ALA A 181 -15.40 -2.59 28.03
N LEU A 182 -15.44 -1.50 27.26
CA LEU A 182 -16.10 -0.25 27.66
C LEU A 182 -17.63 -0.35 27.55
N GLU A 183 -18.15 -1.08 26.56
CA GLU A 183 -19.59 -1.35 26.46
C GLU A 183 -20.11 -2.23 27.60
N THR A 184 -19.30 -3.19 28.07
CA THR A 184 -19.65 -4.07 29.19
C THR A 184 -19.49 -3.39 30.55
N GLY A 185 -18.64 -2.35 30.66
CA GLY A 185 -18.42 -1.59 31.90
C GLY A 185 -19.53 -0.60 32.26
N ASN A 186 -20.29 -0.11 31.29
CA ASN A 186 -21.36 0.88 31.53
C ASN A 186 -22.70 0.25 31.97
N GLY A 187 -22.78 -1.08 32.06
CA GLY A 187 -23.96 -1.81 32.57
C GLY A 187 -23.81 -2.34 34.00
N ALA A 188 -22.63 -2.17 34.64
CA ALA A 188 -22.35 -2.71 35.98
C ALA A 188 -22.44 -1.67 37.11
N ALA A 189 -22.56 -0.37 36.80
CA ALA A 189 -22.58 0.68 37.82
C ALA A 189 -23.95 0.90 38.49
N ASP A 190 -25.00 0.19 38.05
CA ASP A 190 -26.39 0.49 38.45
C ASP A 190 -26.95 -0.52 39.47
N VAL A 191 -26.21 -1.55 39.86
CA VAL A 191 -26.72 -2.64 40.72
C VAL A 191 -26.37 -2.46 42.21
N GLU A 192 -25.54 -1.48 42.57
CA GLU A 192 -25.08 -1.28 43.97
C GLU A 192 -25.79 -0.12 44.69
N ALA A 193 -27.13 -0.04 44.57
CA ALA A 193 -27.96 0.84 45.41
C ALA A 193 -29.41 0.36 45.56
N ASN A 194 -29.64 -0.76 46.28
CA ASN A 194 -30.82 -0.94 47.14
C ASN A 194 -30.58 -2.04 48.18
#